data_AF-A0A535XPY8-F1
#
_entry.id   AF-A0A535XPY8-F1
#
_cell.length_a   1.000
_cell.length_b   1.000
_cell.length_c   1.000
_cell.angle_alpha   90.00
_cell.angle_beta   90.00
_cell.angle_gamma   90.00
#
_symmetry.space_group_name_H-M   'P 1'
#
loop_
_entity.id
_entity.type
_entity.pdbx_description
1 polymer ?
#
loop_
_entity_poly.entity_id
_entity_poly.type
_entity_poly.pdbx_seq_one_letter_code
_entity_poly.pdbx_strand_id
1 'polypeptide(L)'
;MRTPLLDTVPTRKSGLALFPAVIVAALLVLQAGAAASPPLREQGHQDDTVILPGASARCGFPIYGRFEGDFNFTVFYKNGQIEREVDTFPSFKVTVFAPSTGKSYTSASPAVLHTTYTNGAAIGSTAIAALTGLFEKIDGVDMDGGRFVFDAVVVDYDAAGVPLIRFVREISSVGPDLDAPIRFQRCAAMMP
;
A
#
# COMPACT_ATOMS: atom_id res chain seq x y z
N MET A 1 -71.67 -75.37 7.93
CA MET A 1 -71.34 -75.40 6.49
C MET A 1 -71.05 -73.97 6.06
N ARG A 2 -69.87 -73.73 5.45
CA ARG A 2 -69.36 -72.46 4.87
C ARG A 2 -68.98 -71.32 5.82
N THR A 3 -67.70 -71.32 6.21
CA THR A 3 -66.81 -70.13 6.17
C THR A 3 -66.86 -69.50 4.76
N PRO A 4 -66.75 -68.17 4.60
CA PRO A 4 -65.46 -67.62 4.15
C PRO A 4 -65.07 -66.20 4.60
N LEU A 5 -63.73 -65.97 4.61
CA LEU A 5 -62.93 -64.80 4.18
C LEU A 5 -63.31 -63.41 4.76
N LEU A 6 -62.58 -62.81 5.71
CA LEU A 6 -61.16 -62.35 5.68
C LEU A 6 -60.86 -61.46 4.47
N ASP A 7 -61.06 -60.15 4.61
CA ASP A 7 -60.37 -59.11 3.85
C ASP A 7 -59.75 -58.09 4.82
N THR A 8 -58.49 -58.33 5.11
CA THR A 8 -57.58 -57.38 5.77
C THR A 8 -57.25 -56.25 4.82
N VAL A 9 -57.60 -55.01 5.20
CA VAL A 9 -57.13 -53.79 4.54
C VAL A 9 -55.66 -53.55 4.93
N PRO A 10 -54.70 -53.55 3.98
CA PRO A 10 -53.34 -53.16 4.28
C PRO A 10 -53.24 -51.63 4.44
N THR A 11 -52.82 -51.24 5.64
CA THR A 11 -52.30 -49.93 6.02
C THR A 11 -51.28 -49.39 5.01
N ARG A 12 -51.59 -48.23 4.39
CA ARG A 12 -50.62 -47.43 3.63
C ARG A 12 -49.56 -46.89 4.60
N LYS A 13 -48.38 -47.52 4.64
CA LYS A 13 -47.17 -46.90 5.18
C LYS A 13 -46.73 -45.81 4.20
N SER A 14 -47.13 -44.57 4.47
CA SER A 14 -46.53 -43.39 3.84
C SER A 14 -45.08 -43.31 4.30
N GLY A 15 -44.18 -43.92 3.53
CA GLY A 15 -42.74 -43.78 3.70
C GLY A 15 -42.38 -42.32 3.56
N LEU A 16 -41.97 -41.71 4.67
CA LEU A 16 -41.47 -40.36 4.79
C LEU A 16 -40.10 -40.25 4.07
N ALA A 17 -40.10 -40.30 2.74
CA ALA A 17 -38.92 -40.09 1.91
C ALA A 17 -38.64 -38.57 1.74
N LEU A 18 -38.51 -37.87 2.87
CA LEU A 18 -38.43 -36.40 2.95
C LEU A 18 -37.13 -35.93 3.62
N PHE A 19 -36.03 -36.69 3.46
CA PHE A 19 -34.76 -36.42 4.14
C PHE A 19 -33.56 -35.97 3.29
N PRO A 20 -33.42 -36.26 1.97
CA PRO A 20 -32.23 -35.78 1.24
C PRO A 20 -32.33 -34.31 0.78
N ALA A 21 -33.53 -33.80 0.47
CA ALA A 21 -33.70 -32.44 -0.05
C ALA A 21 -33.45 -31.34 1.00
N VAL A 22 -33.78 -31.60 2.27
CA VAL A 22 -33.58 -30.65 3.39
C VAL A 22 -32.10 -30.49 3.72
N ILE A 23 -31.31 -31.57 3.63
CA ILE A 23 -29.86 -31.53 3.89
C ILE A 23 -29.12 -30.74 2.81
N VAL A 24 -29.50 -30.90 1.54
CA VAL A 24 -28.90 -30.15 0.41
C VAL A 24 -29.24 -28.66 0.49
N ALA A 25 -30.47 -28.30 0.84
CA ALA A 25 -30.85 -26.90 1.05
C ALA A 25 -30.12 -26.26 2.24
N ALA A 26 -29.89 -27.00 3.33
CA ALA A 26 -29.12 -26.50 4.49
C ALA A 26 -27.63 -26.29 4.18
N LEU A 27 -27.02 -27.13 3.33
CA LEU A 27 -25.62 -26.98 2.90
C LEU A 27 -25.40 -25.76 1.99
N LEU A 28 -26.41 -25.34 1.22
CA LEU A 28 -26.36 -24.12 0.41
C LEU A 28 -26.44 -22.84 1.23
N VAL A 29 -27.14 -22.85 2.38
CA VAL A 29 -27.21 -21.69 3.30
C VAL A 29 -25.90 -21.49 4.07
N LEU A 30 -25.11 -22.55 4.28
CA LEU A 30 -23.78 -22.50 4.89
C LEU A 30 -22.67 -22.04 3.93
N GLN A 31 -22.98 -21.82 2.65
CA GLN A 31 -22.10 -21.10 1.72
C GLN A 31 -22.22 -19.59 1.88
N ALA A 32 -22.40 -19.10 3.11
CA ALA A 32 -22.13 -17.70 3.45
C ALA A 32 -20.67 -17.44 3.09
N GLY A 33 -20.46 -16.95 1.87
CA GLY A 33 -19.16 -16.85 1.24
C GLY A 33 -18.21 -16.11 2.16
N ALA A 34 -16.98 -16.61 2.26
CA ALA A 34 -15.87 -15.85 2.79
C ALA A 34 -15.68 -14.62 1.88
N ALA A 35 -16.46 -13.57 2.11
CA ALA A 35 -16.31 -12.30 1.45
C ALA A 35 -15.11 -11.61 2.10
N ALA A 36 -14.05 -11.40 1.33
CA ALA A 36 -12.96 -10.55 1.75
C ALA A 36 -13.50 -9.13 1.96
N SER A 37 -13.13 -8.49 3.07
CA SER A 37 -13.43 -7.07 3.26
C SER A 37 -12.88 -6.28 2.07
N PRO A 38 -13.66 -5.36 1.48
CA PRO A 38 -13.14 -4.53 0.40
C PRO A 38 -11.94 -3.72 0.91
N PRO A 39 -10.94 -3.44 0.05
CA PRO A 39 -9.82 -2.61 0.45
C PRO A 39 -10.29 -1.18 0.74
N LEU A 40 -9.67 -0.54 1.73
CA LEU A 40 -9.81 0.90 1.95
C LEU A 40 -9.05 1.62 0.83
N ARG A 41 -9.65 2.69 0.29
CA ARG A 41 -9.06 3.50 -0.78
C ARG A 41 -9.18 4.97 -0.42
N GLU A 42 -8.05 5.64 -0.41
CA GLU A 42 -7.96 7.08 -0.16
C GLU A 42 -7.17 7.74 -1.29
N GLN A 43 -7.49 9.00 -1.58
CA GLN A 43 -6.81 9.79 -2.60
C GLN A 43 -6.62 11.22 -2.11
N GLY A 44 -5.56 11.87 -2.56
CA GLY A 44 -5.30 13.24 -2.18
C GLY A 44 -4.22 13.90 -3.01
N HIS A 45 -3.86 15.10 -2.59
CA HIS A 45 -2.84 15.92 -3.23
C HIS A 45 -1.84 16.39 -2.19
N GLN A 46 -0.56 16.35 -2.54
CA GLN A 46 0.53 16.84 -1.72
C GLN A 46 1.20 18.01 -2.45
N ASP A 47 1.53 19.07 -1.72
CA ASP A 47 2.33 20.20 -2.19
C ASP A 47 3.11 20.77 -1.02
N ASP A 48 4.22 20.10 -0.68
CA ASP A 48 5.05 20.45 0.47
C ASP A 48 6.39 21.01 0.02
N THR A 49 6.85 22.07 0.70
CA THR A 49 8.21 22.58 0.54
C THR A 49 9.00 22.33 1.81
N VAL A 50 10.14 21.66 1.67
CA VAL A 50 11.03 21.33 2.79
C VAL A 50 12.46 21.74 2.47
N ILE A 51 13.22 22.04 3.53
CA ILE A 51 14.66 22.18 3.42
C ILE A 51 15.29 20.81 3.12
N LEU A 52 16.28 20.77 2.24
CA LEU A 52 17.08 19.57 1.96
C LEU A 52 18.37 19.65 2.79
N PRO A 53 18.41 19.12 4.03
CA PRO A 53 19.48 19.39 4.97
C PRO A 53 20.85 18.89 4.48
N GLY A 54 20.90 17.72 3.84
CA GLY A 54 22.15 17.17 3.30
C GLY A 54 22.77 18.04 2.21
N ALA A 55 21.96 18.52 1.27
CA ALA A 55 22.43 19.40 0.19
C ALA A 55 22.76 20.80 0.73
N SER A 56 21.91 21.34 1.63
CA SER A 56 22.11 22.66 2.24
C SER A 56 23.39 22.72 3.07
N ALA A 57 23.62 21.71 3.91
CA ALA A 57 24.85 21.60 4.71
C ALA A 57 26.09 21.47 3.81
N ARG A 58 25.97 20.78 2.66
CA ARG A 58 27.06 20.62 1.71
C ARG A 58 27.42 21.93 1.00
N CYS A 59 26.41 22.71 0.61
CA CYS A 59 26.57 23.93 -0.17
C CYS A 59 26.80 25.18 0.67
N GLY A 60 26.50 25.14 1.97
CA GLY A 60 26.63 26.30 2.86
C GLY A 60 25.52 27.33 2.71
N PHE A 61 24.46 27.02 1.95
CA PHE A 61 23.26 27.84 1.80
C PHE A 61 22.00 26.95 1.70
N PRO A 62 20.80 27.47 2.01
CA PRO A 62 19.58 26.69 1.95
C PRO A 62 19.24 26.23 0.52
N ILE A 63 19.07 24.93 0.36
CA ILE A 63 18.50 24.30 -0.82
C ILE A 63 17.17 23.66 -0.39
N TYR A 64 16.12 23.94 -1.15
CA TYR A 64 14.78 23.47 -0.89
C TYR A 64 14.34 22.44 -1.92
N GLY A 65 13.46 21.54 -1.50
CA GLY A 65 12.71 20.64 -2.36
C GLY A 65 11.23 20.92 -2.20
N ARG A 66 10.52 21.12 -3.31
CA ARG A 66 9.07 21.12 -3.38
C ARG A 66 8.60 19.81 -3.99
N PHE A 67 7.76 19.10 -3.26
CA PHE A 67 7.23 17.79 -3.60
C PHE A 67 5.74 17.95 -3.87
N GLU A 68 5.34 17.79 -5.12
CA GLU A 68 3.99 18.12 -5.57
C GLU A 68 3.39 16.99 -6.40
N GLY A 69 2.15 16.62 -6.14
CA GLY A 69 1.38 15.70 -6.97
C GLY A 69 0.31 14.94 -6.21
N ASP A 70 -0.40 14.09 -6.94
CA ASP A 70 -1.50 13.29 -6.40
C ASP A 70 -0.98 11.97 -5.86
N PHE A 71 -1.66 11.46 -4.84
CA PHE A 71 -1.43 10.14 -4.28
C PHE A 71 -2.74 9.34 -4.19
N ASN A 72 -2.63 8.02 -4.29
CA ASN A 72 -3.72 7.09 -4.01
C ASN A 72 -3.21 5.98 -3.11
N PHE A 73 -3.86 5.79 -1.97
CA PHE A 73 -3.58 4.71 -1.01
C PHE A 73 -4.60 3.61 -1.16
N THR A 74 -4.15 2.35 -1.17
CA THR A 74 -5.03 1.18 -1.15
C THR A 74 -4.58 0.21 -0.08
N VAL A 75 -5.38 0.08 0.99
CA VAL A 75 -5.09 -0.78 2.14
C VAL A 75 -5.90 -2.08 2.04
N PHE A 76 -5.20 -3.21 2.17
CA PHE A 76 -5.75 -4.56 2.06
C PHE A 76 -5.83 -5.24 3.42
N TYR A 77 -6.94 -5.94 3.65
CA TYR A 77 -7.22 -6.63 4.91
C TYR A 77 -7.23 -8.15 4.72
N LYS A 78 -6.76 -8.87 5.73
CA LYS A 78 -6.90 -10.32 5.89
C LYS A 78 -7.34 -10.63 7.31
N ASN A 79 -8.47 -11.33 7.43
CA ASN A 79 -9.10 -11.65 8.71
C ASN A 79 -9.32 -10.41 9.60
N GLY A 80 -9.69 -9.27 8.99
CA GLY A 80 -9.93 -8.00 9.69
C GLY A 80 -8.68 -7.23 10.09
N GLN A 81 -7.47 -7.73 9.79
CA GLN A 81 -6.22 -7.02 10.04
C GLN A 81 -5.62 -6.49 8.73
N ILE A 82 -5.00 -5.31 8.79
CA ILE A 82 -4.25 -4.75 7.66
C ILE A 82 -3.03 -5.64 7.39
N GLU A 83 -2.90 -6.16 6.18
CA GLU A 83 -1.75 -7.00 5.78
C GLU A 83 -0.83 -6.33 4.77
N ARG A 84 -1.38 -5.45 3.93
CA ARG A 84 -0.65 -4.83 2.82
C ARG A 84 -1.26 -3.49 2.49
N GLU A 85 -0.44 -2.60 1.98
CA GLU A 85 -0.83 -1.32 1.42
C GLU A 85 -0.07 -1.06 0.12
N VAL A 86 -0.72 -0.37 -0.81
CA VAL A 86 -0.16 0.03 -2.09
C VAL A 86 -0.48 1.49 -2.33
N ASP A 87 0.57 2.30 -2.39
CA ASP A 87 0.48 3.74 -2.58
C ASP A 87 1.02 4.08 -3.94
N THR A 88 0.28 4.89 -4.69
CA THR A 88 0.68 5.31 -6.02
C THR A 88 0.77 6.82 -6.07
N PHE A 89 1.81 7.32 -6.73
CA PHE A 89 2.10 8.76 -6.85
C PHE A 89 2.19 9.14 -8.33
N PRO A 90 1.10 9.04 -9.11
CA PRO A 90 1.17 9.04 -10.58
C PRO A 90 1.62 10.37 -11.19
N SER A 91 1.30 11.50 -10.55
CA SER A 91 1.59 12.85 -11.04
C SER A 91 2.70 13.55 -10.26
N PHE A 92 3.41 12.82 -9.39
CA PHE A 92 4.39 13.40 -8.49
C PHE A 92 5.58 13.98 -9.23
N LYS A 93 6.04 15.15 -8.80
CA LYS A 93 7.23 15.85 -9.29
C LYS A 93 7.99 16.45 -8.12
N VAL A 94 9.29 16.62 -8.35
CA VAL A 94 10.20 17.27 -7.40
C VAL A 94 10.81 18.48 -8.06
N THR A 95 10.66 19.64 -7.43
CA THR A 95 11.36 20.87 -7.80
C THR A 95 12.43 21.17 -6.76
N VAL A 96 13.69 21.15 -7.17
CA VAL A 96 14.81 21.58 -6.31
C VAL A 96 15.18 23.01 -6.67
N PHE A 97 15.40 23.85 -5.66
CA PHE A 97 15.72 25.25 -5.88
C PHE A 97 16.54 25.88 -4.75
N ALA A 98 17.29 26.91 -5.11
CA ALA A 98 18.07 27.71 -4.17
C ALA A 98 17.83 29.22 -4.45
N PRO A 99 17.05 29.92 -3.61
CA PRO A 99 16.75 31.34 -3.82
C PRO A 99 18.00 32.23 -3.89
N SER A 100 19.06 31.86 -3.16
CA SER A 100 20.32 32.62 -3.11
C SER A 100 21.11 32.60 -4.43
N THR A 101 20.94 31.57 -5.27
CA THR A 101 21.64 31.45 -6.56
C THR A 101 20.70 31.62 -7.76
N GLY A 102 19.39 31.65 -7.52
CA GLY A 102 18.37 31.74 -8.57
C GLY A 102 18.23 30.46 -9.42
N LYS A 103 18.91 29.38 -9.04
CA LYS A 103 18.86 28.10 -9.76
C LYS A 103 17.67 27.26 -9.30
N SER A 104 17.10 26.53 -10.26
CA SER A 104 16.07 25.52 -10.00
C SER A 104 16.04 24.51 -11.13
N TYR A 105 15.62 23.28 -10.83
CA TYR A 105 15.18 22.30 -11.82
C TYR A 105 13.96 21.55 -11.29
N THR A 106 13.21 20.94 -12.22
CA THR A 106 12.03 20.12 -11.89
C THR A 106 12.09 18.81 -12.66
N SER A 107 11.79 17.71 -11.98
CA SER A 107 11.74 16.38 -12.56
C SER A 107 10.44 15.67 -12.20
N ALA A 108 9.88 14.90 -13.13
CA ALA A 108 8.84 13.94 -12.81
C ALA A 108 9.41 12.85 -11.88
N SER A 109 8.64 12.43 -10.89
CA SER A 109 9.04 11.41 -9.91
C SER A 109 7.88 10.48 -9.56
N PRO A 110 7.15 9.90 -10.55
CA PRO A 110 6.10 8.95 -10.26
C PRO A 110 6.65 7.69 -9.61
N ALA A 111 5.96 7.21 -8.58
CA ALA A 111 6.38 6.04 -7.82
C ALA A 111 5.20 5.20 -7.31
N VAL A 112 5.53 3.98 -6.89
CA VAL A 112 4.63 3.07 -6.19
C VAL A 112 5.33 2.56 -4.93
N LEU A 113 4.69 2.73 -3.77
CA LEU A 113 5.15 2.16 -2.50
C LEU A 113 4.30 0.94 -2.17
N HIS A 114 4.95 -0.21 -2.03
CA HIS A 114 4.32 -1.42 -1.52
C HIS A 114 4.73 -1.64 -0.07
N THR A 115 3.78 -1.57 0.85
CA THR A 115 4.02 -1.82 2.27
C THR A 115 3.42 -3.17 2.67
N THR A 116 4.23 -4.04 3.27
CA THR A 116 3.79 -5.33 3.83
C THR A 116 3.89 -5.28 5.34
N TYR A 117 2.76 -5.49 6.01
CA TYR A 117 2.64 -5.47 7.46
C TYR A 117 2.80 -6.90 8.01
N THR A 118 3.99 -7.21 8.52
CA THR A 118 4.37 -8.60 8.87
C THR A 118 3.59 -9.15 10.06
N ASN A 119 3.04 -8.28 10.91
CA ASN A 119 2.28 -8.65 12.10
C ASN A 119 1.12 -7.67 12.33
N GLY A 120 0.37 -7.36 11.26
CA GLY A 120 -0.63 -6.29 11.28
C GLY A 120 -0.01 -4.90 11.34
N ALA A 121 -0.86 -3.87 11.38
CA ALA A 121 -0.43 -2.47 11.28
C ALA A 121 -0.54 -1.68 12.60
N ALA A 122 -0.68 -2.32 13.76
CA ALA A 122 -0.74 -1.59 15.03
C ALA A 122 0.49 -0.66 15.21
N ILE A 123 0.32 0.47 15.90
CA ILE A 123 1.45 1.39 16.17
C ILE A 123 2.59 0.63 16.86
N GLY A 124 3.80 0.78 16.33
CA GLY A 124 5.00 0.05 16.73
C GLY A 124 5.24 -1.27 16.01
N SER A 125 4.26 -1.80 15.27
CA SER A 125 4.46 -2.97 14.42
C SER A 125 5.45 -2.69 13.30
N THR A 126 6.23 -3.71 12.97
CA THR A 126 7.18 -3.67 11.85
C THR A 126 6.48 -3.84 10.51
N ALA A 127 7.02 -3.18 9.50
CA ALA A 127 6.61 -3.31 8.11
C ALA A 127 7.83 -3.37 7.20
N ILE A 128 7.65 -3.93 6.01
CA ILE A 128 8.63 -3.85 4.92
C ILE A 128 8.02 -2.98 3.84
N ALA A 129 8.70 -1.89 3.50
CA ALA A 129 8.24 -0.93 2.51
C ALA A 129 9.15 -0.99 1.27
N ALA A 130 8.57 -1.20 0.09
CA ALA A 130 9.29 -1.27 -1.18
C ALA A 130 8.81 -0.17 -2.11
N LEU A 131 9.62 0.87 -2.28
CA LEU A 131 9.36 1.98 -3.20
C LEU A 131 9.98 1.66 -4.56
N THR A 132 9.20 1.73 -5.63
CA THR A 132 9.69 1.59 -7.00
C THR A 132 9.17 2.73 -7.86
N GLY A 133 10.03 3.34 -8.67
CA GLY A 133 9.59 4.45 -9.51
C GLY A 133 10.73 5.27 -10.06
N LEU A 134 10.36 6.41 -10.64
CA LEU A 134 11.31 7.44 -11.00
C LEU A 134 11.65 8.26 -9.75
N PHE A 135 12.91 8.62 -9.65
CA PHE A 135 13.39 9.56 -8.64
C PHE A 135 13.92 10.81 -9.33
N GLU A 136 14.15 11.86 -8.54
CA GLU A 136 14.68 13.14 -9.00
C GLU A 136 15.75 13.01 -10.10
N LYS A 137 15.53 13.71 -11.21
CA LYS A 137 16.47 13.79 -12.33
C LYS A 137 17.33 15.04 -12.18
N ILE A 138 18.65 14.85 -12.21
CA ILE A 138 19.63 15.93 -12.22
C ILE A 138 20.41 15.83 -13.54
N ASP A 139 20.44 16.91 -14.33
CA ASP A 139 21.15 16.90 -15.61
C ASP A 139 22.63 16.57 -15.43
N GLY A 140 23.13 15.64 -16.25
CA GLY A 140 24.52 15.15 -16.16
C GLY A 140 24.78 14.14 -15.05
N VAL A 141 23.74 13.70 -14.34
CA VAL A 141 23.80 12.61 -13.36
C VAL A 141 22.96 11.44 -13.85
N ASP A 142 23.53 10.23 -13.76
CA ASP A 142 22.80 8.99 -14.00
C ASP A 142 21.76 8.76 -12.90
N MET A 143 20.56 9.34 -13.02
CA MET A 143 19.37 8.94 -12.27
C MET A 143 18.11 9.20 -13.08
N ASP A 144 17.23 8.20 -13.18
CA ASP A 144 15.82 8.39 -13.55
C ASP A 144 14.91 7.34 -12.90
N GLY A 145 15.40 6.43 -12.05
CA GLY A 145 14.54 5.49 -11.32
C GLY A 145 15.27 4.36 -10.61
N GLY A 146 14.53 3.63 -9.77
CA GLY A 146 15.09 2.55 -8.97
C GLY A 146 14.06 1.84 -8.12
N ARG A 147 14.57 0.97 -7.24
CA ARG A 147 13.81 0.26 -6.24
C ARG A 147 14.53 0.32 -4.90
N PHE A 148 13.84 0.79 -3.88
CA PHE A 148 14.33 0.86 -2.50
C PHE A 148 13.47 -0.02 -1.60
N VAL A 149 14.11 -0.71 -0.66
CA VAL A 149 13.43 -1.54 0.32
C VAL A 149 13.89 -1.12 1.69
N PHE A 150 12.94 -0.84 2.57
CA PHE A 150 13.19 -0.39 3.93
C PHE A 150 12.54 -1.31 4.95
N ASP A 151 13.23 -1.50 6.06
CA ASP A 151 12.56 -1.77 7.33
C ASP A 151 11.81 -0.50 7.72
N ALA A 152 10.55 -0.65 8.13
CA ALA A 152 9.70 0.44 8.58
C ALA A 152 8.96 0.06 9.86
N VAL A 153 8.44 1.06 10.56
CA VAL A 153 7.55 0.89 11.72
C VAL A 153 6.32 1.75 11.54
N VAL A 154 5.15 1.23 11.94
CA VAL A 154 3.94 2.06 12.02
C VAL A 154 4.10 3.03 13.17
N VAL A 155 3.92 4.32 12.89
CA VAL A 155 4.06 5.39 13.88
C VAL A 155 2.74 6.07 14.22
N ASP A 156 1.77 6.04 13.32
CA ASP A 156 0.47 6.68 13.52
C ASP A 156 -0.55 6.16 12.49
N TYR A 157 -1.75 6.76 12.48
CA TYR A 157 -2.78 6.57 11.48
C TYR A 157 -3.35 7.93 11.05
N ASP A 158 -3.74 8.05 9.78
CA ASP A 158 -4.52 9.21 9.34
C ASP A 158 -6.00 9.11 9.78
N ALA A 159 -6.78 10.14 9.46
CA ALA A 159 -8.21 10.20 9.80
C ALA A 159 -9.07 9.12 9.10
N ALA A 160 -8.60 8.57 7.98
CA ALA A 160 -9.27 7.51 7.24
C ALA A 160 -8.88 6.10 7.71
N GLY A 161 -7.85 6.00 8.56
CA GLY A 161 -7.33 4.73 9.07
C GLY A 161 -6.24 4.11 8.20
N VAL A 162 -5.59 4.90 7.33
CA VAL A 162 -4.38 4.51 6.61
C VAL A 162 -3.18 4.58 7.58
N PRO A 163 -2.38 3.52 7.73
CA PRO A 163 -1.22 3.55 8.63
C PRO A 163 -0.12 4.47 8.10
N LEU A 164 0.43 5.31 8.98
CA LEU A 164 1.60 6.13 8.68
C LEU A 164 2.85 5.38 9.13
N ILE A 165 3.77 5.12 8.21
CA ILE A 165 5.03 4.42 8.49
C ILE A 165 6.23 5.36 8.54
N ARG A 166 7.22 5.00 9.36
CA ARG A 166 8.55 5.62 9.37
C ARG A 166 9.58 4.61 8.89
N PHE A 167 10.36 4.97 7.89
CA PHE A 167 11.51 4.18 7.47
C PHE A 167 12.59 4.20 8.57
N VAL A 168 13.09 3.02 8.92
CA VAL A 168 14.09 2.81 9.97
C VAL A 168 15.46 2.55 9.36
N ARG A 169 15.51 1.69 8.35
CA ARG A 169 16.77 1.23 7.75
C ARG A 169 16.53 0.77 6.32
N GLU A 170 17.44 1.11 5.42
CA GLU A 170 17.46 0.51 4.08
C GLU A 170 17.95 -0.95 4.14
N ILE A 171 17.14 -1.86 3.61
CA ILE A 171 17.48 -3.28 3.41
C ILE A 171 18.27 -3.45 2.11
N SER A 172 17.79 -2.82 1.03
CA SER A 172 18.42 -2.90 -0.30
C SER A 172 17.98 -1.75 -1.19
N SER A 173 18.86 -1.34 -2.09
CA SER A 173 18.55 -0.45 -3.20
C SER A 173 19.04 -1.04 -4.52
N VAL A 174 18.28 -0.79 -5.58
CA VAL A 174 18.68 -1.03 -6.97
C VAL A 174 18.44 0.26 -7.73
N GLY A 175 19.47 0.69 -8.44
CA GLY A 175 19.56 2.05 -8.96
C GLY A 175 20.57 2.86 -8.13
N PRO A 176 20.49 4.18 -8.21
CA PRO A 176 21.44 5.07 -7.54
C PRO A 176 21.18 5.13 -6.03
N ASP A 177 22.25 5.11 -5.22
CA ASP A 177 22.19 5.35 -3.77
C ASP A 177 21.61 6.74 -3.49
N LEU A 178 20.57 6.86 -2.65
CA LEU A 178 19.89 8.14 -2.39
C LEU A 178 20.59 9.01 -1.35
N ASP A 179 21.40 8.46 -0.45
CA ASP A 179 21.89 9.20 0.72
C ASP A 179 23.29 9.77 0.52
N ALA A 180 24.17 9.02 -0.13
CA ALA A 180 25.57 9.44 -0.30
C ALA A 180 25.77 10.39 -1.51
N PRO A 181 25.40 10.05 -2.75
CA PRO A 181 25.73 10.86 -3.92
C PRO A 181 24.79 12.05 -4.16
N ILE A 182 23.50 11.94 -3.83
CA ILE A 182 22.52 12.95 -4.28
C ILE A 182 22.73 14.31 -3.62
N ARG A 183 23.20 14.36 -2.37
CA ARG A 183 23.46 15.62 -1.67
C ARG A 183 24.58 16.43 -2.34
N PHE A 184 25.57 15.76 -2.93
CA PHE A 184 26.64 16.41 -3.68
C PHE A 184 26.13 16.92 -5.02
N GLN A 185 25.29 16.12 -5.70
CA GLN A 185 24.74 16.43 -7.01
C GLN A 185 23.73 17.60 -6.95
N ARG A 186 22.80 17.57 -5.99
CA ARG A 186 21.88 18.68 -5.70
C ARG A 186 22.65 19.96 -5.42
N CYS A 187 23.69 19.88 -4.59
CA CYS A 187 24.54 21.03 -4.31
C CYS A 187 25.23 21.54 -5.58
N ALA A 188 25.86 20.67 -6.36
CA ALA A 188 26.52 21.03 -7.60
C ALA A 188 25.57 21.71 -8.61
N ALA A 189 24.35 21.21 -8.75
CA ALA A 189 23.32 21.78 -9.62
C ALA A 189 22.83 23.17 -9.17
N MET A 190 22.99 23.49 -7.88
CA MET A 190 22.54 24.77 -7.29
C MET A 190 23.64 25.82 -7.21
N MET A 191 24.91 25.47 -7.48
CA MET A 191 26.00 26.45 -7.49
C MET A 191 25.87 27.43 -8.69
N PRO A 192 26.36 28.68 -8.56
CA PRO A 192 26.29 29.71 -9.61
C PRO A 192 26.91 29.28 -10.95
#